data_AF-A0A6I3UUH7-F1
#
_entry.id   AF-A0A6I3UUH7-F1
#
_cell.length_a   1.000
_cell.length_b   1.000
_cell.length_c   1.000
_cell.angle_alpha   90.00
_cell.angle_beta   90.00
_cell.angle_gamma   90.00
#
_symmetry.space_group_name_H-M   'P 1'
#
loop_
_entity.id
_entity.type
_entity.pdbx_description
1 polymer ?
#
loop_
_entity_poly.entity_id
_entity_poly.type
_entity_poly.pdbx_seq_one_letter_code
_entity_poly.pdbx_strand_id
1 'polypeptide(L)'
;MYHNRDVDFYILNSDIAPEWFKLLGRKMEVVNSTIRSVHIDKELFESYKTGPHINYASYFRFFATEVVESDRVLYLDSDIIVTGELATLFEIDLKGYSIGAV
;
A
#
# COMPACT_ATOMS: atom_id res chain seq x y z
N MET A 1 -5.86 -15.33 -15.85
CA MET A 1 -5.95 -13.93 -16.32
C MET A 1 -5.55 -13.05 -15.14
N TYR A 2 -4.66 -12.08 -15.33
CA TYR A 2 -4.24 -11.14 -14.27
C TYR A 2 -4.88 -9.79 -14.58
N HIS A 3 -5.56 -9.18 -13.60
CA HIS A 3 -6.27 -7.91 -13.80
C HIS A 3 -5.36 -6.68 -13.82
N ASN A 4 -4.22 -6.76 -13.12
CA ASN A 4 -3.27 -5.66 -12.98
C ASN A 4 -1.86 -6.20 -13.21
N ARG A 5 -1.03 -5.41 -13.90
CA ARG A 5 0.38 -5.68 -14.23
C ARG A 5 1.15 -4.37 -14.15
N ASP A 6 2.47 -4.45 -14.17
CA ASP A 6 3.33 -3.25 -14.18
C ASP A 6 3.10 -2.35 -12.94
N VAL A 7 2.89 -2.99 -11.77
CA VAL A 7 2.59 -2.31 -10.50
C VAL A 7 3.79 -2.34 -9.56
N ASP A 8 4.10 -1.20 -8.95
CA ASP A 8 5.06 -1.13 -7.84
C ASP A 8 4.31 -1.16 -6.50
N PHE A 9 4.33 -2.31 -5.81
CA PHE A 9 3.70 -2.47 -4.51
C PHE A 9 4.62 -2.02 -3.37
N TYR A 10 4.09 -1.21 -2.46
CA TYR A 10 4.75 -0.78 -1.22
C TYR A 10 3.95 -1.32 -0.04
N ILE A 11 4.56 -2.19 0.77
CA ILE A 11 3.90 -2.80 1.94
C ILE A 11 4.49 -2.18 3.20
N LEU A 12 3.73 -1.25 3.79
CA LEU A 12 4.08 -0.61 5.05
C LEU A 12 3.75 -1.59 6.20
N ASN A 13 4.75 -1.95 7.00
CA ASN A 13 4.63 -2.96 8.04
C ASN A 13 5.62 -2.75 9.19
N SER A 14 5.38 -3.37 10.35
CA SER A 14 6.33 -3.35 11.48
C SER A 14 6.95 -4.70 11.81
N ASP A 15 6.43 -5.80 11.27
CA ASP A 15 6.75 -7.14 11.77
C ASP A 15 6.65 -8.25 10.70
N ILE A 16 6.47 -7.90 9.41
CA ILE A 16 6.46 -8.91 8.35
C ILE A 16 7.90 -9.34 8.05
N ALA A 17 8.14 -10.64 8.16
CA ALA A 17 9.47 -11.19 8.00
C ALA A 17 9.99 -11.08 6.53
N PRO A 18 11.28 -10.74 6.31
CA PRO A 18 11.83 -10.50 4.97
C PRO A 18 11.67 -11.66 3.97
N GLU A 19 11.63 -12.90 4.43
CA GLU A 19 11.45 -14.08 3.58
C GLU A 19 10.10 -14.10 2.84
N TRP A 20 9.06 -13.48 3.41
CA TRP A 20 7.76 -13.34 2.76
C TRP A 20 7.87 -12.45 1.51
N PHE A 21 8.61 -11.35 1.61
CA PHE A 21 8.86 -10.46 0.48
C PHE A 21 9.68 -11.13 -0.61
N LYS A 22 10.62 -12.01 -0.25
CA LYS A 22 11.37 -12.82 -1.24
C LYS A 22 10.45 -13.78 -2.00
N LEU A 23 9.50 -14.42 -1.31
CA LEU A 23 8.53 -15.31 -1.95
C LEU A 23 7.56 -14.53 -2.85
N LEU A 24 7.03 -13.41 -2.37
CA LEU A 24 6.09 -12.58 -3.10
C LEU A 24 6.75 -11.89 -4.30
N GLY A 25 8.00 -11.44 -4.17
CA GLY A 25 8.75 -10.83 -5.27
C GLY A 25 8.81 -11.74 -6.50
N ARG A 26 9.09 -13.04 -6.30
CA ARG A 26 9.06 -14.04 -7.38
C ARG A 26 7.69 -14.19 -8.04
N LYS A 27 6.60 -14.01 -7.29
CA LYS A 27 5.25 -14.03 -7.86
C LYS A 27 4.95 -12.76 -8.67
N MET A 28 5.48 -11.61 -8.24
CA MET A 28 5.29 -10.33 -8.93
C MET A 28 6.01 -10.27 -10.28
N GLU A 29 7.14 -10.98 -10.43
CA GLU A 29 7.87 -11.10 -11.71
C GLU A 29 6.96 -11.62 -12.85
N VAL A 30 6.02 -12.51 -12.55
CA VAL A 30 5.08 -13.08 -13.55
C VAL A 30 4.18 -12.02 -14.18
N VAL A 31 3.95 -10.91 -13.50
CA VAL A 31 3.09 -9.79 -13.92
C VAL A 31 3.88 -8.49 -14.10
N ASN A 32 5.20 -8.59 -14.29
CA ASN A 32 6.13 -7.45 -14.42
C ASN A 32 5.95 -6.39 -13.32
N SER A 33 5.71 -6.83 -12.09
CA SER A 33 5.45 -5.95 -10.95
C SER A 33 6.56 -6.08 -9.91
N THR A 34 6.66 -5.12 -8.99
CA THR A 34 7.61 -5.17 -7.87
C THR A 34 6.89 -5.15 -6.53
N ILE A 35 7.55 -5.61 -5.46
CA ILE A 35 7.04 -5.51 -4.09
C ILE A 35 8.17 -5.09 -3.15
N ARG A 36 7.93 -4.03 -2.39
CA ARG A 36 8.90 -3.38 -1.50
C ARG A 36 8.36 -3.42 -0.07
N SER A 37 9.18 -3.93 0.84
CA SER A 37 8.90 -3.82 2.28
C SER A 37 9.32 -2.44 2.75
N VAL A 38 8.39 -1.70 3.35
CA VAL A 38 8.67 -0.44 4.03
C VAL A 38 8.43 -0.67 5.52
N HIS A 39 9.52 -0.72 6.29
CA HIS A 39 9.42 -0.92 7.73
C HIS A 39 9.08 0.40 8.41
N ILE A 40 8.08 0.38 9.29
CA ILE A 40 7.70 1.50 10.14
C ILE A 40 7.73 1.03 11.58
N ASP A 41 8.53 1.70 12.41
CA ASP A 41 8.64 1.41 13.83
C ASP A 41 7.31 1.70 14.51
N LYS A 42 6.75 0.70 15.21
CA LYS A 42 5.47 0.84 15.91
C LYS A 42 5.56 1.85 17.06
N GLU A 43 6.76 2.06 17.58
CA GLU A 43 7.10 2.98 18.66
C GLU A 43 6.76 4.44 18.30
N LEU A 44 6.73 4.77 17.00
CA LEU A 44 6.29 6.08 16.50
C LEU A 44 4.85 6.43 16.90
N PHE A 45 4.04 5.42 17.20
CA PHE A 45 2.60 5.56 17.47
C PHE A 45 2.22 5.38 18.94
N GLU A 46 3.18 5.24 19.87
CA GLU A 46 2.89 5.03 21.30
C GLU A 46 2.03 6.14 21.91
N SER A 47 2.19 7.37 21.43
CA SER A 47 1.41 8.53 21.88
C SER A 47 0.09 8.71 21.13
N TYR A 48 -0.18 7.89 20.12
CA TYR A 48 -1.35 8.04 19.26
C TYR A 48 -2.55 7.35 19.88
N LYS A 49 -3.74 7.88 19.59
CA LYS A 49 -4.99 7.31 20.11
C LYS A 49 -5.33 6.01 19.38
N THR A 50 -4.95 4.89 19.95
CA THR A 50 -5.37 3.55 19.51
C THR A 50 -6.57 3.06 20.32
N GLY A 51 -7.23 2.00 19.85
CA GLY A 51 -8.38 1.42 20.54
C GLY A 51 -8.75 0.03 20.00
N PRO A 52 -9.83 -0.59 20.52
CA PRO A 52 -10.22 -1.96 20.15
C PRO A 52 -10.43 -2.18 18.64
N HIS A 53 -10.76 -1.11 17.91
CA HIS A 53 -11.03 -1.13 16.48
C HIS A 53 -10.03 -0.32 15.66
N ILE A 54 -9.06 0.35 16.30
CA ILE A 54 -8.08 1.21 15.63
C ILE A 54 -6.69 0.78 16.08
N ASN A 55 -6.02 0.04 15.20
CA ASN A 55 -4.64 -0.40 15.37
C ASN A 55 -3.69 0.74 14.96
N TYR A 56 -2.47 0.78 15.52
CA TYR A 56 -1.42 1.72 15.10
C TYR A 56 -1.16 1.65 13.59
N ALA A 57 -1.29 0.46 12.98
CA ALA A 57 -1.14 0.25 11.55
C ALA A 57 -2.13 1.09 10.71
N SER A 58 -3.28 1.51 11.26
CA SER A 58 -4.20 2.40 10.58
C SER A 58 -3.56 3.76 10.24
N TYR A 59 -2.56 4.19 11.00
CA TYR A 59 -1.82 5.44 10.76
C TYR A 59 -0.77 5.32 9.64
N PHE A 60 -0.42 4.11 9.18
CA PHE A 60 0.57 3.94 8.11
C PHE A 60 0.17 4.64 6.82
N ARG A 61 -1.14 4.78 6.55
CA ARG A 61 -1.65 5.48 5.36
C ARG A 61 -1.13 6.92 5.23
N PHE A 62 -0.80 7.58 6.35
CA PHE A 62 -0.28 8.94 6.34
C PHE A 62 1.16 9.04 5.83
N PHE A 63 1.91 7.92 5.84
CA PHE A 63 3.27 7.85 5.33
C PHE A 63 3.32 7.54 3.83
N ALA A 64 2.18 7.28 3.17
CA ALA A 64 2.14 6.90 1.76
C ALA A 64 2.88 7.91 0.85
N THR A 65 2.73 9.21 1.12
CA THR A 65 3.40 10.28 0.36
C THR A 65 4.88 10.45 0.68
N GLU A 66 5.34 9.93 1.82
CA GLU A 66 6.74 10.01 2.23
C GLU A 66 7.57 8.84 1.68
N VAL A 67 6.93 7.69 1.48
CA VAL A 67 7.60 6.43 1.14
C VAL A 67 7.52 6.08 -0.35
N VAL A 68 6.60 6.71 -1.09
CA VAL A 68 6.41 6.50 -2.52
C VAL A 68 6.88 7.73 -3.29
N GLU A 69 7.96 7.58 -4.05
CA GLU A 69 8.49 8.62 -4.95
C GLU A 69 7.74 8.59 -6.28
N SER A 70 6.49 9.05 -6.28
CA SER A 70 5.64 9.15 -7.48
C SER A 70 4.63 10.28 -7.35
N ASP A 71 4.20 10.83 -8.48
CA ASP A 71 3.18 11.88 -8.53
C ASP A 71 1.79 11.39 -8.07
N ARG A 72 1.57 10.07 -8.07
CA ARG A 72 0.30 9.45 -7.69
C ARG A 72 0.51 8.10 -7.03
N VAL A 73 -0.28 7.84 -5.98
CA VAL A 73 -0.34 6.56 -5.27
C VAL A 73 -1.80 6.18 -5.02
N LEU A 74 -2.12 4.88 -5.09
CA LEU A 74 -3.41 4.32 -4.68
C LEU A 74 -3.21 3.49 -3.41
N TYR A 75 -3.76 3.97 -2.30
CA TYR A 75 -3.78 3.22 -1.04
C TYR A 75 -4.94 2.22 -1.02
N LEU A 76 -4.66 1.00 -0.56
CA LEU A 76 -5.66 -0.04 -0.31
C LEU A 76 -5.43 -0.60 1.11
N ASP A 77 -6.51 -0.78 1.87
CA ASP A 77 -6.46 -1.49 3.16
C ASP A 77 -6.09 -2.96 2.94
N SER A 78 -5.48 -3.59 3.95
CA SER A 78 -4.95 -4.97 3.86
C SER A 78 -6.03 -6.05 3.72
N ASP A 79 -7.29 -5.70 3.95
CA ASP A 79 -8.46 -6.58 3.85
C ASP A 79 -9.25 -6.41 2.54
N ILE A 80 -8.74 -5.63 1.58
CA ILE A 80 -9.36 -5.44 0.27
C ILE A 80 -9.01 -6.60 -0.67
N ILE A 81 -10.03 -7.13 -1.36
CA ILE A 81 -9.86 -8.04 -2.50
C ILE A 81 -10.19 -7.28 -3.78
N VAL A 82 -9.20 -7.14 -4.66
CA VAL A 82 -9.35 -6.50 -5.98
C VAL A 82 -9.81 -7.54 -6.99
N THR A 83 -11.04 -7.41 -7.49
CA THR A 83 -11.65 -8.34 -8.46
C THR A 83 -11.67 -7.80 -9.89
N GLY A 84 -10.99 -6.69 -10.16
CA GLY A 84 -10.99 -6.01 -11.45
C GLY A 84 -9.72 -5.18 -11.67
N GLU A 85 -9.65 -4.53 -12.82
CA GLU A 85 -8.57 -3.61 -13.16
C GLU A 85 -8.69 -2.31 -12.37
N LEU A 86 -7.57 -1.81 -11.85
CA LEU A 86 -7.49 -0.58 -11.07
C LEU A 86 -7.09 0.64 -11.88
N ALA A 87 -6.65 0.49 -13.14
CA ALA A 87 -6.16 1.60 -13.96
C ALA A 87 -7.18 2.74 -14.06
N THR A 88 -8.46 2.42 -14.31
CA THR A 88 -9.53 3.43 -14.36
C THR A 88 -9.68 4.19 -13.04
N LEU A 89 -9.56 3.50 -11.89
CA LEU A 89 -9.60 4.15 -10.57
C LEU A 89 -8.35 5.01 -10.35
N PHE A 90 -7.18 4.46 -10.69
CA PHE A 90 -5.90 5.13 -10.53
C PHE A 90 -5.80 6.37 -11.40
N GLU A 91 -6.40 6.41 -12.58
CA GLU A 91 -6.33 7.51 -13.54
C GLU A 91 -7.46 8.55 -13.41
N ILE A 92 -8.35 8.41 -12.43
CA ILE A 92 -9.43 9.39 -12.19
C ILE A 92 -8.84 10.81 -12.11
N ASP A 93 -9.48 11.75 -12.81
CA ASP A 93 -9.18 13.16 -12.67
C ASP A 93 -9.64 13.65 -11.30
N LEU A 94 -8.67 13.98 -10.44
CA LEU A 94 -8.93 14.52 -9.11
C LEU A 94 -9.34 16.01 -9.16
N LYS A 95 -9.42 16.67 -10.32
CA LYS A 95 -9.91 18.04 -10.49
C LYS A 95 -9.23 19.06 -9.55
N GLY A 96 -7.93 18.86 -9.29
CA GLY A 96 -7.12 19.69 -8.40
C GLY A 96 -7.23 19.35 -6.90
N TYR A 97 -8.02 18.35 -6.51
CA TYR A 97 -8.02 17.84 -5.14
C TYR A 97 -6.80 16.95 -4.87
N SER A 98 -6.30 16.95 -3.63
CA SER A 98 -5.15 16.15 -3.23
C SER A 98 -5.46 14.65 -3.10
N ILE A 99 -6.71 14.28 -2.81
CA ILE A 99 -7.13 12.89 -2.55
C ILE A 99 -8.54 12.65 -3.11
N GLY A 100 -8.77 11.47 -3.68
CA GLY A 100 -10.08 10.89 -3.94
C GLY A 100 -10.28 9.63 -3.06
N ALA A 101 -11.50 9.40 -2.57
CA ALA A 101 -11.83 8.26 -1.71
C ALA A 101 -13.23 7.72 -2.03
N VAL A 102 -13.48 6.45 -1.70
CA VAL A 102 -14.76 5.73 -1.86
C VAL A 102 -15.17 5.13 -0.53
#